data_AF-A0A4Z2CTL9-F1
#
_entry.id   AF-A0A4Z2CTL9-F1
#
_cell.length_a   1.000
_cell.length_b   1.000
_cell.length_c   1.000
_cell.angle_alpha   90.00
_cell.angle_beta   90.00
_cell.angle_gamma   90.00
#
_symmetry.space_group_name_H-M   'P 1'
#
loop_
_entity.id
_entity.type
_entity.pdbx_description
1 polymer ?
#
loop_
_entity_poly.entity_id
_entity_poly.type
_entity_poly.pdbx_seq_one_letter_code
_entity_poly.pdbx_strand_id
1 'polypeptide(L)'
;MANQPLASGLSAQVKKKLEGKRDRDQEQSVLDWIDAVLGTKVDRSKPYEEVLKDGVLLCKVINKLKPGSVKKINENSTMPFKIMENINAFQEAIKAYGVPTSDVFQTVDLFEKKDIAQVTQCIYALGRTVSYCCHEVYHHF
;
A
#
# COMPACT_ATOMS: atom_id res chain seq x y z
N MET A 1 31.70 40.64 -7.53
CA MET A 1 31.48 39.84 -6.31
C MET A 1 30.23 39.01 -6.51
N ALA A 2 30.37 37.69 -6.58
CA ALA A 2 29.27 36.75 -6.62
C ALA A 2 28.69 36.55 -5.22
N ASN A 3 27.36 36.46 -5.08
CA ASN A 3 26.67 35.46 -4.24
C ASN A 3 25.14 35.70 -4.24
N GLN A 4 24.38 34.95 -5.04
CA GLN A 4 22.99 34.61 -4.70
C GLN A 4 22.65 33.22 -5.24
N PRO A 5 22.43 32.21 -4.38
CA PRO A 5 21.68 31.03 -4.74
C PRO A 5 20.26 31.15 -4.20
N LEU A 6 19.29 31.52 -5.05
CA LEU A 6 17.86 31.36 -4.77
C LEU A 6 17.39 30.02 -5.36
N ALA A 7 17.79 28.93 -4.73
CA ALA A 7 17.31 27.59 -5.05
C ALA A 7 16.12 27.20 -4.14
N SER A 8 14.99 27.89 -4.28
CA SER A 8 13.79 27.60 -3.45
C SER A 8 12.46 27.78 -4.21
N GLY A 9 12.41 27.43 -5.51
CA GLY A 9 11.20 27.58 -6.32
C GLY A 9 10.72 26.31 -7.04
N LEU A 10 11.62 25.38 -7.36
CA LEU A 10 11.28 24.17 -8.12
C LEU A 10 10.78 23.01 -7.24
N SER A 11 11.14 22.96 -5.95
CA SER A 11 10.80 21.85 -5.06
C SER A 11 9.33 21.83 -4.63
N ALA A 12 8.67 22.99 -4.52
CA ALA A 12 7.26 23.08 -4.13
C ALA A 12 6.29 22.75 -5.29
N GLN A 13 6.64 23.12 -6.52
CA GLN A 13 5.77 22.87 -7.70
C GLN A 13 5.82 21.41 -8.16
N VAL A 14 6.96 20.73 -8.00
CA VAL A 14 7.07 19.29 -8.25
C VAL A 14 6.29 18.48 -7.21
N LYS A 15 6.33 18.88 -5.92
CA LYS A 15 5.52 18.24 -4.87
C LYS A 15 4.01 18.36 -5.15
N LYS A 16 3.53 19.56 -5.52
CA LYS A 16 2.10 19.77 -5.79
C LYS A 16 1.57 19.00 -7.02
N LYS A 17 2.42 18.72 -8.02
CA LYS A 17 2.05 17.92 -9.19
C LYS A 17 2.07 16.40 -8.92
N LEU A 18 2.87 15.94 -7.95
CA LEU A 18 2.83 14.57 -7.43
C LEU A 18 1.64 14.35 -6.48
N GLU A 19 1.27 15.38 -5.70
CA GLU A 19 0.07 15.40 -4.86
C GLU A 19 -1.24 15.36 -5.65
N GLY A 20 -1.23 15.67 -6.95
CA GLY A 20 -2.41 15.58 -7.82
C GLY A 20 -2.90 14.15 -8.12
N LYS A 21 -2.17 13.11 -7.68
CA LYS A 21 -2.57 11.70 -7.84
C LYS A 21 -3.05 11.03 -6.54
N ARG A 22 -2.77 11.63 -5.37
CA ARG A 22 -3.10 11.03 -4.07
C ARG A 22 -4.40 11.61 -3.56
N ASP A 23 -5.38 10.72 -3.37
CA ASP A 23 -6.67 11.08 -2.81
C ASP A 23 -6.75 10.58 -1.36
N ARG A 24 -6.92 11.51 -0.41
CA ARG A 24 -6.92 11.18 1.03
C ARG A 24 -8.16 10.38 1.44
N ASP A 25 -9.27 10.55 0.72
CA ASP A 25 -10.50 9.80 0.97
C ASP A 25 -10.32 8.34 0.53
N GLN A 26 -9.66 8.12 -0.61
CA GLN A 26 -9.26 6.79 -1.06
C GLN A 26 -8.30 6.11 -0.08
N GLU A 27 -7.30 6.84 0.44
CA GLU A 27 -6.37 6.30 1.44
C GLU A 27 -7.09 5.89 2.73
N GLN A 28 -8.04 6.70 3.20
CA GLN A 28 -8.86 6.36 4.38
C GLN A 28 -9.77 5.17 4.11
N SER A 29 -10.38 5.10 2.94
CA SER A 29 -11.22 3.96 2.51
C SER A 29 -10.42 2.66 2.47
N VAL A 30 -9.16 2.72 2.01
CA VAL A 30 -8.26 1.57 2.08
C VAL A 30 -7.96 1.15 3.52
N LEU A 31 -7.69 2.09 4.43
CA LEU A 31 -7.46 1.75 5.83
C LEU A 31 -8.70 1.15 6.50
N ASP A 32 -9.88 1.67 6.20
CA ASP A 32 -11.15 1.13 6.70
C ASP A 32 -11.41 -0.29 6.18
N TRP A 33 -11.12 -0.52 4.89
CA TRP A 33 -11.19 -1.86 4.31
C TRP A 33 -10.23 -2.84 4.98
N ILE A 34 -8.99 -2.41 5.23
CA ILE A 34 -8.00 -3.23 5.94
C ILE A 34 -8.50 -3.54 7.36
N ASP A 35 -9.07 -2.57 8.07
CA ASP A 35 -9.69 -2.78 9.39
C ASP A 35 -10.78 -3.85 9.32
N ALA A 36 -11.66 -3.76 8.33
CA ALA A 36 -12.77 -4.67 8.13
C ALA A 36 -12.30 -6.10 7.81
N VAL A 37 -11.31 -6.26 6.94
CA VAL A 37 -10.75 -7.56 6.58
C VAL A 37 -10.07 -8.20 7.80
N LEU A 38 -9.22 -7.45 8.51
CA LEU A 38 -8.44 -7.98 9.63
C LEU A 38 -9.26 -8.14 10.92
N GLY A 39 -10.36 -7.38 11.06
CA GLY A 39 -11.14 -7.30 12.29
C GLY A 39 -10.43 -6.52 13.40
N THR A 40 -9.40 -5.72 13.08
CA THR A 40 -8.60 -4.96 14.04
C THR A 40 -8.33 -3.56 13.52
N LYS A 41 -8.37 -2.55 14.40
CA LYS A 41 -8.09 -1.16 14.03
C LYS A 41 -6.59 -0.92 13.80
N VAL A 42 -6.25 -0.39 12.62
CA VAL A 42 -4.92 0.09 12.26
C VAL A 42 -4.59 1.37 13.00
N ASP A 43 -3.31 1.57 13.30
CA ASP A 43 -2.83 2.79 13.97
C ASP A 43 -2.88 3.98 13.00
N ARG A 44 -3.94 4.79 13.12
CA ARG A 44 -4.14 6.00 12.30
C ARG A 44 -3.34 7.21 12.80
N SER A 45 -2.53 7.04 13.86
CA SER A 45 -1.60 8.05 14.35
C SER A 45 -0.45 8.31 13.37
N LYS A 46 -0.17 7.35 12.49
CA LYS A 46 0.87 7.41 11.46
C LYS A 46 0.28 7.78 10.10
N PRO A 47 1.06 8.43 9.21
CA PRO A 47 0.62 8.66 7.84
C PRO A 47 0.42 7.33 7.10
N TYR A 48 -0.56 7.29 6.19
CA TYR A 48 -1.00 6.11 5.43
C TYR A 48 0.15 5.23 4.92
N GLU A 49 1.10 5.84 4.21
CA GLU A 49 2.30 5.17 3.70
C GLU A 49 3.15 4.49 4.78
N GLU A 50 3.29 5.06 5.98
CA GLU A 50 4.08 4.48 7.09
C GLU A 50 3.32 3.34 7.77
N VAL A 51 1.98 3.32 7.69
CA VAL A 51 1.16 2.20 8.16
C VAL A 51 1.36 0.96 7.28
N LEU A 52 1.61 1.16 5.97
CA LEU A 52 1.79 0.06 5.00
C LEU A 52 3.26 -0.33 4.78
N LYS A 53 4.20 0.55 5.12
CA LYS A 53 5.61 0.53 4.70
C LYS A 53 6.36 -0.77 4.98
N ASP A 54 6.13 -1.39 6.14
CA ASP A 54 6.83 -2.61 6.53
C ASP A 54 6.31 -3.88 5.83
N GLY A 55 5.20 -3.77 5.09
CA GLY A 55 4.56 -4.86 4.35
C GLY A 55 3.87 -5.92 5.23
N VAL A 56 3.99 -5.85 6.56
CA VAL A 56 3.40 -6.83 7.48
C VAL A 56 1.88 -6.78 7.39
N LEU A 57 1.32 -5.57 7.41
CA LEU A 57 -0.14 -5.39 7.35
C LEU A 57 -0.72 -5.93 6.05
N LEU A 58 -0.05 -5.66 4.92
CA LEU A 58 -0.44 -6.17 3.60
C LEU A 58 -0.40 -7.71 3.54
N CYS A 59 0.66 -8.32 4.06
CA CYS A 59 0.76 -9.78 4.18
C CYS A 59 -0.34 -10.38 5.06
N LYS A 60 -0.70 -9.71 6.17
CA LYS A 60 -1.81 -10.14 7.04
C LYS A 60 -3.15 -10.10 6.32
N VAL A 61 -3.41 -9.05 5.53
CA VAL A 61 -4.64 -8.90 4.74
C VAL A 61 -4.81 -10.07 3.77
N ILE A 62 -3.79 -10.36 2.94
CA ILE A 62 -3.91 -11.46 1.96
C ILE A 62 -3.98 -12.84 2.64
N ASN A 63 -3.32 -13.03 3.78
CA ASN A 63 -3.47 -14.27 4.57
C ASN A 63 -4.87 -14.42 5.18
N LYS A 64 -5.56 -13.31 5.47
CA LYS A 64 -6.92 -13.34 5.97
C LYS A 64 -7.93 -13.67 4.87
N LEU A 65 -7.70 -13.15 3.66
CA LEU A 65 -8.52 -13.43 2.47
C LEU A 65 -8.29 -14.85 1.92
N LYS A 66 -7.03 -15.31 1.93
CA LYS A 66 -6.63 -16.65 1.51
C LYS A 66 -5.55 -17.16 2.46
N PRO A 67 -5.93 -18.02 3.44
CA PRO A 67 -4.99 -18.59 4.40
C PRO A 67 -3.81 -19.27 3.72
N GLY A 68 -2.60 -19.00 4.21
CA GLY A 68 -1.36 -19.61 3.70
C GLY A 68 -0.76 -18.93 2.46
N SER A 69 -1.33 -17.82 2.00
CA SER A 69 -0.79 -17.00 0.90
C SER A 69 0.67 -16.55 1.11
N VAL A 70 0.98 -16.08 2.31
CA VAL A 70 2.32 -15.66 2.75
C VAL A 70 2.73 -16.52 3.93
N LYS A 71 3.73 -17.38 3.73
CA LYS A 71 4.18 -18.36 4.75
C LYS A 71 4.95 -17.74 5.90
N LYS A 72 5.74 -16.70 5.61
CA LYS A 72 6.62 -16.05 6.58
C LYS A 72 6.47 -14.55 6.44
N ILE A 73 6.18 -13.88 7.56
CA ILE A 73 6.08 -12.43 7.65
C ILE A 73 7.18 -11.96 8.59
N ASN A 74 8.05 -11.07 8.12
CA ASN A 74 9.09 -10.46 8.93
C ASN A 74 8.49 -9.32 9.79
N GLU A 75 7.98 -9.67 10.97
CA GLU A 75 7.39 -8.68 11.90
C GLU A 75 8.47 -7.83 12.59
N ASN A 76 8.14 -6.56 12.89
CA ASN A 76 8.98 -5.60 13.63
C ASN A 76 10.40 -5.41 13.09
N SER A 77 10.62 -5.69 11.80
CA SER A 77 11.93 -5.57 11.19
C SER A 77 12.19 -4.15 10.71
N THR A 78 13.30 -3.57 11.14
CA THR A 78 13.84 -2.32 10.59
C THR A 78 14.82 -2.55 9.44
N MET A 79 15.21 -3.80 9.17
CA MET A 79 16.14 -4.14 8.09
C MET A 79 15.47 -3.98 6.72
N PRO A 80 16.03 -3.18 5.79
CA PRO A 80 15.46 -2.94 4.46
C PRO A 80 15.13 -4.22 3.69
N PHE A 81 16.04 -5.19 3.70
CA PHE A 81 15.86 -6.46 2.98
C PHE A 81 14.61 -7.22 3.45
N LYS A 82 14.37 -7.30 4.76
CA LYS A 82 13.20 -7.98 5.32
C LYS A 82 11.88 -7.28 5.03
N ILE A 83 11.90 -5.94 4.96
CA ILE A 83 10.74 -5.15 4.54
C ILE A 83 10.42 -5.42 3.07
N MET A 84 11.44 -5.41 2.21
CA MET A 84 11.28 -5.75 0.79
C MET A 84 10.80 -7.19 0.60
N GLU A 85 11.26 -8.15 1.40
CA GLU A 85 10.75 -9.53 1.39
C GLU A 85 9.24 -9.57 1.69
N ASN A 86 8.75 -8.84 2.69
CA ASN A 86 7.31 -8.78 2.97
C ASN A 86 6.53 -8.20 1.80
N ILE A 87 6.99 -7.08 1.24
CA ILE A 87 6.34 -6.40 0.11
C ILE A 87 6.28 -7.33 -1.11
N ASN A 88 7.39 -8.00 -1.45
CA ASN A 88 7.44 -8.94 -2.56
C ASN A 88 6.51 -10.14 -2.32
N ALA A 89 6.49 -10.70 -1.10
CA ALA A 89 5.62 -11.81 -0.76
C ALA A 89 4.13 -11.44 -0.90
N PHE A 90 3.74 -10.23 -0.49
CA PHE A 90 2.40 -9.71 -0.74
C PHE A 90 2.09 -9.60 -2.24
N GLN A 91 2.99 -9.00 -3.02
CA GLN A 91 2.82 -8.84 -4.47
C GLN A 91 2.63 -10.20 -5.17
N GLU A 92 3.41 -11.21 -4.82
CA GLU A 92 3.26 -12.57 -5.36
C GLU A 92 1.91 -13.19 -4.97
N ALA A 93 1.53 -13.03 -3.70
CA ALA A 93 0.28 -13.57 -3.18
C ALA A 93 -0.96 -12.98 -3.87
N ILE A 94 -1.01 -11.66 -4.10
CA ILE A 94 -2.16 -11.03 -4.75
C ILE A 94 -2.24 -11.35 -6.25
N LYS A 95 -1.10 -11.53 -6.93
CA LYS A 95 -1.07 -12.03 -8.32
C LYS A 95 -1.67 -13.43 -8.40
N ALA A 96 -1.27 -14.32 -7.48
CA ALA A 96 -1.81 -15.67 -7.38
C ALA A 96 -3.28 -15.71 -6.88
N TYR A 97 -3.76 -14.64 -6.24
CA TYR A 97 -5.15 -14.47 -5.85
C TYR A 97 -6.04 -14.03 -7.02
N GLY A 98 -5.47 -13.35 -8.02
CA GLY A 98 -6.18 -12.92 -9.23
C GLY A 98 -6.09 -11.43 -9.55
N VAL A 99 -5.26 -10.67 -8.82
CA VAL A 99 -5.00 -9.26 -9.17
C VAL A 99 -4.13 -9.21 -10.43
N PRO A 100 -4.52 -8.46 -11.48
CA PRO A 100 -3.72 -8.34 -12.71
C PRO A 100 -2.35 -7.74 -12.41
N THR A 101 -1.30 -8.26 -13.05
CA THR A 101 0.09 -7.78 -12.84
C THR A 101 0.24 -6.28 -13.15
N SER A 102 -0.55 -5.75 -14.08
CA SER A 102 -0.57 -4.31 -14.42
C SER A 102 -1.08 -3.41 -13.28
N ASP A 103 -1.88 -3.95 -12.36
CA ASP A 103 -2.38 -3.22 -11.19
C ASP A 103 -1.45 -3.37 -9.96
N VAL A 104 -0.43 -4.24 -10.04
CA VAL A 104 0.49 -4.50 -8.92
C VAL A 104 1.61 -3.46 -8.88
N PHE A 105 1.71 -2.76 -7.75
CA PHE A 105 2.75 -1.77 -7.51
C PHE A 105 4.15 -2.41 -7.43
N GLN A 106 5.19 -1.61 -7.66
CA GLN A 106 6.59 -1.99 -7.54
C GLN A 106 7.11 -1.75 -6.13
N THR A 107 8.09 -2.51 -5.67
CA THR A 107 8.59 -2.43 -4.28
C THR A 107 9.08 -1.03 -3.89
N VAL A 108 9.66 -0.28 -4.83
CA VAL A 108 10.08 1.12 -4.63
C VAL A 108 8.93 2.10 -4.45
N ASP A 109 7.74 1.79 -4.99
CA ASP A 109 6.55 2.64 -4.90
C ASP A 109 6.10 2.81 -3.45
N LEU A 110 6.21 1.73 -2.66
CA LEU A 110 5.92 1.73 -1.22
C LEU A 110 7.17 1.99 -0.37
N PHE A 111 8.28 1.29 -0.63
CA PHE A 111 9.47 1.35 0.22
C PHE A 111 10.14 2.73 0.20
N GLU A 112 10.30 3.32 -0.99
CA GLU A 112 10.86 4.67 -1.18
C GLU A 112 9.77 5.74 -1.38
N LYS A 113 8.49 5.35 -1.30
CA LYS A 113 7.33 6.23 -1.53
C LYS A 113 7.32 6.90 -2.92
N LYS A 114 7.80 6.21 -3.95
CA LYS A 114 7.86 6.76 -5.32
C LYS A 114 6.48 7.01 -5.91
N ASP A 115 5.52 6.11 -5.68
CA ASP A 115 4.15 6.23 -6.20
C ASP A 115 3.12 5.57 -5.27
N ILE A 116 2.77 6.26 -4.16
CA ILE A 116 1.78 5.78 -3.18
C ILE A 116 0.36 5.69 -3.78
N ALA A 117 0.08 6.43 -4.84
CA ALA A 117 -1.19 6.32 -5.56
C ALA A 117 -1.32 4.93 -6.21
N GLN A 118 -0.26 4.41 -6.85
CA GLN A 118 -0.24 3.06 -7.39
C GLN A 118 -0.41 1.98 -6.31
N VAL A 119 0.16 2.17 -5.12
CA VAL A 119 -0.06 1.27 -3.97
C VAL A 119 -1.54 1.24 -3.59
N THR A 120 -2.17 2.40 -3.52
CA THR A 120 -3.59 2.55 -3.21
C THR A 120 -4.46 1.86 -4.27
N GLN A 121 -4.20 2.10 -5.55
CA GLN A 121 -4.93 1.47 -6.66
C GLN A 121 -4.77 -0.05 -6.68
N CYS A 122 -3.60 -0.57 -6.33
CA CYS A 122 -3.37 -2.01 -6.18
C CYS A 122 -4.28 -2.62 -5.10
N ILE A 123 -4.46 -1.93 -3.97
CA ILE A 123 -5.33 -2.41 -2.89
C ILE A 123 -6.80 -2.34 -3.31
N TYR A 124 -7.22 -1.31 -4.05
CA TYR A 124 -8.54 -1.26 -4.68
C TYR A 124 -8.76 -2.41 -5.68
N ALA A 125 -7.75 -2.75 -6.48
CA ALA A 125 -7.81 -3.90 -7.38
C ALA A 125 -8.01 -5.21 -6.60
N LEU A 126 -7.26 -5.40 -5.50
CA LEU A 126 -7.46 -6.54 -4.61
C LEU A 126 -8.88 -6.57 -4.01
N GLY A 127 -9.38 -5.45 -3.49
CA GLY A 127 -10.74 -5.34 -2.95
C GLY A 127 -11.81 -5.75 -3.96
N ARG A 128 -11.69 -5.26 -5.21
CA ARG A 128 -12.56 -5.67 -6.32
C ARG A 128 -12.47 -7.17 -6.59
N THR A 129 -11.26 -7.75 -6.66
CA THR A 129 -11.06 -9.19 -6.87
C THR A 129 -11.72 -10.04 -5.77
N VAL A 130 -11.70 -9.57 -4.50
CA VAL A 130 -12.37 -10.24 -3.38
C VAL A 130 -13.89 -10.24 -3.56
N SER A 131 -14.50 -9.11 -3.93
CA SER A 131 -15.96 -8.99 -4.12
C SER A 131 -16.50 -9.90 -5.22
N TYR A 132 -15.72 -10.20 -6.26
CA TYR A 132 -16.12 -11.17 -7.28
C TYR A 132 -16.07 -12.63 -6.80
N CYS A 133 -15.29 -12.93 -5.75
CA CYS A 133 -15.09 -14.29 -5.26
C CYS A 133 -15.99 -14.65 -4.05
N CYS A 134 -16.46 -13.66 -3.29
CA CYS A 134 -17.35 -13.84 -2.13
C CYS A 134 -18.60 -12.97 -2.26
N HIS A 135 -19.73 -13.55 -2.65
CA HIS A 135 -21.01 -12.86 -2.84
C HIS A 135 -21.63 -12.27 -1.55
N GLU A 136 -21.09 -12.53 -0.35
CA GLU A 136 -21.84 -12.31 0.90
C GLU A 136 -21.23 -11.38 1.96
N VAL A 137 -20.13 -10.62 1.73
CA VAL A 137 -19.53 -9.89 2.89
C VAL A 137 -19.17 -8.41 2.72
N TYR A 138 -19.01 -7.82 1.52
CA TYR A 138 -18.45 -6.45 1.47
C TYR A 138 -19.18 -5.55 0.47
N HIS A 139 -20.27 -4.94 0.93
CA HIS A 139 -21.15 -4.10 0.13
C HIS A 139 -20.78 -2.61 0.12
N HIS A 140 -19.50 -2.26 0.25
CA HIS A 140 -19.06 -0.86 0.24
C HIS A 140 -17.63 -0.74 -0.34
N PHE A 141 -17.52 -1.02 -1.64
CA PHE A 141 -16.45 -0.57 -2.54
C PHE A 141 -17.05 -0.20 -3.89
#